data_AF-A0A1H9TLV3-F1
#
_entry.id   AF-A0A1H9TLV3-F1
#
_cell.length_a   1.000
_cell.length_b   1.000
_cell.length_c   1.000
_cell.angle_alpha   90.00
_cell.angle_beta   90.00
_cell.angle_gamma   90.00
#
_symmetry.space_group_name_H-M   'P 1'
#
loop_
_entity.id
_entity.type
_entity.pdbx_description
1 polymer ?
#
loop_
_entity_poly.entity_id
_entity_poly.type
_entity_poly.pdbx_seq_one_letter_code
_entity_poly.pdbx_strand_id
1 'polypeptide(L)'
;MAVYGGIQAHELERWLNALTNAAYDRRCPLSKVHGGDARARAARQSLLLLANDYRAGELTREACAADLGRWCEGYLSEAEWYVLVGTRQAPTQPQNEEEQSLTVLKQHRVG
;
A
#
# COMPACT_ATOMS: atom_id res chain seq x y z
N MET A 1 8.38 7.29 15.91
CA MET A 1 7.43 8.16 15.19
C MET A 1 6.20 7.33 14.87
N ALA A 2 5.06 7.63 15.48
CA ALA A 2 3.82 6.87 15.39
C ALA A 2 2.93 7.41 14.25
N VAL A 3 3.34 7.17 12.99
CA VAL A 3 2.48 7.46 11.83
C VAL A 3 1.39 6.39 11.68
N TYR A 4 1.65 5.20 12.19
CA TYR A 4 0.68 4.13 12.33
C TYR A 4 -0.07 4.31 13.65
N GLY A 5 -1.17 5.05 13.66
CA GLY A 5 -2.19 4.79 14.68
C GLY A 5 -2.54 3.32 14.54
N GLY A 6 -1.97 2.47 15.40
CA GLY A 6 -1.89 1.03 15.16
C GLY A 6 -3.23 0.45 14.75
N ILE A 7 -3.20 -0.57 13.88
CA ILE A 7 -4.40 -1.20 13.34
C ILE A 7 -5.31 -1.55 14.50
N GLN A 8 -6.52 -0.97 14.51
CA GLN A 8 -7.47 -1.23 15.57
C GLN A 8 -8.14 -2.58 15.33
N ALA A 9 -8.52 -3.26 16.42
CA ALA A 9 -9.18 -4.56 16.36
C ALA A 9 -10.41 -4.54 15.42
N HIS A 10 -11.22 -3.49 15.49
CA HIS A 10 -12.42 -3.37 14.66
C HIS A 10 -12.13 -3.16 13.15
N GLU A 11 -10.92 -2.75 12.79
CA GLU A 11 -10.48 -2.55 11.40
C GLU A 11 -9.67 -3.72 10.85
N LEU A 12 -9.36 -4.72 11.69
CA LEU A 12 -8.45 -5.81 11.36
C LEU A 12 -8.79 -6.47 10.03
N GLU A 13 -10.03 -6.91 9.86
CA GLU A 13 -10.44 -7.66 8.66
C GLU A 13 -10.29 -6.84 7.38
N ARG A 14 -10.61 -5.54 7.44
CA ARG A 14 -10.42 -4.62 6.32
C ARG A 14 -8.94 -4.55 5.94
N TRP A 15 -8.07 -4.32 6.93
CA TRP A 15 -6.64 -4.16 6.71
C TRP A 15 -5.94 -5.44 6.29
N LEU A 16 -6.28 -6.57 6.91
CA LEU A 16 -5.74 -7.88 6.59
C LEU A 16 -6.05 -8.28 5.15
N ASN A 17 -7.28 -8.02 4.70
CA ASN A 17 -7.67 -8.27 3.30
C ASN A 17 -6.99 -7.29 2.34
N ALA A 18 -6.93 -5.99 2.67
CA ALA A 18 -6.28 -4.98 1.83
C ALA A 18 -4.78 -5.27 1.63
N LEU A 19 -4.07 -5.59 2.71
CA LEU A 19 -2.64 -5.91 2.68
C LEU A 19 -2.35 -7.22 1.98
N THR A 20 -3.19 -8.25 2.22
CA THR A 20 -3.06 -9.52 1.49
C THR A 20 -3.23 -9.28 -0.01
N ASN A 21 -4.22 -8.49 -0.43
CA ASN A 21 -4.42 -8.17 -1.85
C ASN A 21 -3.24 -7.36 -2.42
N ALA A 22 -2.78 -6.31 -1.72
CA ALA A 22 -1.65 -5.48 -2.14
C ALA A 22 -0.34 -6.26 -2.23
N ALA A 23 -0.14 -7.26 -1.37
CA ALA A 23 1.03 -8.14 -1.42
C ALA A 23 1.13 -8.96 -2.71
N TYR A 24 0.02 -9.14 -3.43
CA TYR A 24 -0.04 -9.87 -4.71
C TYR A 24 -0.40 -8.97 -5.91
N ASP A 25 -0.85 -7.73 -5.69
CA ASP A 25 -1.20 -6.81 -6.77
C ASP A 25 0.03 -6.11 -7.36
N ARG A 26 0.49 -6.62 -8.51
CA ARG A 26 1.63 -6.07 -9.26
C ARG A 26 1.44 -4.62 -9.74
N ARG A 27 0.23 -4.06 -9.68
CA ARG A 27 -0.05 -2.68 -10.09
C ARG A 27 0.37 -1.67 -9.03
N CYS A 28 0.53 -2.09 -7.78
CA CYS A 28 0.95 -1.23 -6.67
C CYS A 28 2.05 -1.94 -5.86
N PRO A 29 3.28 -2.03 -6.40
CA PRO A 29 4.31 -2.83 -5.77
C PRO A 29 4.80 -2.23 -4.45
N LEU A 30 4.55 -2.97 -3.38
CA LEU A 30 5.15 -2.72 -2.07
C LEU A 30 6.63 -3.12 -2.13
N SER A 31 7.53 -2.14 -2.06
CA SER A 31 8.96 -2.25 -2.30
C SER A 31 9.68 -3.38 -1.55
N LYS A 32 9.27 -3.67 -0.30
CA LYS A 32 9.86 -4.73 0.53
C LYS A 32 9.11 -6.07 0.49
N VAL A 33 7.97 -6.11 -0.18
CA VAL A 33 7.04 -7.27 -0.20
C VAL A 33 6.97 -7.86 -1.62
N HIS A 34 7.30 -7.04 -2.63
CA HIS A 34 7.38 -7.42 -4.03
C HIS A 34 8.82 -7.71 -4.42
N GLY A 35 9.01 -8.73 -5.25
CA GLY A 35 10.32 -9.18 -5.70
C GLY A 35 10.60 -10.66 -5.38
N GLY A 36 11.75 -11.13 -5.86
CA GLY A 36 12.21 -12.52 -5.71
C GLY A 36 13.13 -12.78 -4.51
N ASP A 37 13.51 -11.72 -3.79
CA ASP A 37 14.42 -11.84 -2.66
C ASP A 37 13.77 -12.61 -1.49
N ALA A 38 14.62 -13.09 -0.57
CA ALA A 38 14.15 -13.87 0.57
C ALA A 38 13.25 -13.05 1.49
N ARG A 39 13.49 -11.74 1.59
CA ARG A 39 12.76 -10.83 2.47
C ARG A 39 11.33 -10.59 1.97
N ALA A 40 11.14 -10.32 0.69
CA ALA A 40 9.82 -10.17 0.08
C ALA A 40 8.99 -11.45 0.17
N ARG A 41 9.63 -12.62 0.02
CA ARG A 41 8.96 -13.92 0.23
C ARG A 41 8.54 -14.11 1.69
N ALA A 42 9.41 -13.83 2.64
CA ALA A 42 9.11 -13.93 4.06
C ALA A 42 7.98 -12.96 4.47
N ALA A 43 7.99 -11.73 3.94
CA ALA A 43 6.94 -10.74 4.18
C ALA A 43 5.56 -11.21 3.71
N ARG A 44 5.49 -11.80 2.51
CA ARG A 44 4.24 -12.38 1.98
C ARG A 44 3.78 -13.58 2.79
N GLN A 45 4.71 -14.46 3.16
CA GLN A 45 4.40 -15.64 3.96
C GLN A 45 3.90 -15.28 5.36
N SER A 46 4.49 -14.28 6.02
CA SER A 46 4.04 -13.85 7.35
C SER A 46 2.64 -13.25 7.32
N LEU A 47 2.27 -12.50 6.28
CA LEU A 47 0.89 -12.05 6.08
C LEU A 47 -0.10 -13.21 5.94
N LEU A 48 0.24 -14.23 5.15
CA LEU A 48 -0.61 -15.41 4.98
C LEU A 48 -0.78 -16.19 6.28
N LEU A 49 0.29 -16.34 7.06
CA LEU A 49 0.24 -17.00 8.37
C LEU A 49 -0.66 -16.23 9.34
N LEU A 50 -0.48 -14.91 9.45
CA LEU A 50 -1.36 -14.06 10.26
C LEU A 50 -2.83 -14.18 9.86
N ALA A 51 -3.11 -14.21 8.54
CA ALA A 51 -4.47 -14.40 8.04
C ALA A 51 -5.03 -15.79 8.35
N ASN A 52 -4.21 -16.82 8.26
CA ASN A 52 -4.60 -18.18 8.59
C ASN A 52 -4.91 -18.33 10.08
N ASP A 53 -4.01 -17.87 10.95
CA ASP A 53 -4.13 -18.01 12.40
C ASP A 53 -5.35 -17.25 12.94
N TYR A 54 -5.63 -16.05 12.41
CA TYR A 54 -6.86 -15.33 12.73
C TYR A 54 -8.12 -16.07 12.28
N ARG A 55 -8.16 -16.58 11.04
CA ARG A 55 -9.33 -17.29 10.49
C ARG A 55 -9.56 -18.65 11.15
N ALA A 56 -8.50 -19.30 11.63
CA ALA A 56 -8.56 -20.54 12.39
C ALA A 56 -9.01 -20.32 13.84
N GLY A 57 -9.03 -19.07 14.33
CA GLY A 57 -9.37 -18.75 15.72
C GLY A 57 -8.21 -18.94 16.70
N GLU A 58 -6.99 -19.12 16.20
CA GLU A 58 -5.76 -19.25 17.01
C GLU A 58 -5.28 -17.91 17.57
N LEU A 59 -5.65 -16.80 16.93
CA LEU A 59 -5.38 -15.44 17.38
C LEU A 59 -6.67 -14.68 17.66
N THR A 60 -6.70 -13.96 18.78
CA THR A 60 -7.75 -12.97 19.03
C THR A 60 -7.63 -11.80 18.05
N ARG A 61 -8.73 -11.09 17.86
CA ARG A 61 -8.78 -9.92 16.96
C ARG A 61 -7.79 -8.84 17.41
N GLU A 62 -7.66 -8.59 18.70
CA GLU A 62 -6.74 -7.61 19.26
C GLU A 62 -5.28 -8.02 19.06
N ALA A 63 -4.96 -9.30 19.28
CA ALA A 63 -3.61 -9.83 19.10
C ALA A 63 -3.19 -9.77 17.63
N CYS A 64 -4.08 -10.22 16.73
CA CYS A 64 -3.82 -10.17 15.29
C CYS A 64 -3.68 -8.73 14.78
N ALA A 65 -4.46 -7.78 15.30
CA ALA A 65 -4.34 -6.37 14.94
C ALA A 65 -2.99 -5.77 15.38
N ALA A 66 -2.52 -6.11 16.58
CA ALA A 66 -1.20 -5.71 17.05
C ALA A 66 -0.07 -6.31 16.18
N ASP A 67 -0.16 -7.59 15.82
CA ASP A 67 0.83 -8.25 14.99
C ASP A 67 0.83 -7.73 13.54
N LEU A 68 -0.35 -7.45 12.99
CA LEU A 68 -0.48 -6.82 11.68
C LEU A 68 0.10 -5.40 11.69
N GLY A 69 -0.07 -4.66 12.78
CA GLY A 69 0.57 -3.36 12.98
C GLY A 69 2.11 -3.45 12.96
N ARG A 70 2.67 -4.41 13.70
CA ARG A 70 4.13 -4.69 13.69
C ARG A 70 4.63 -5.11 12.30
N TRP A 71 3.83 -5.90 11.58
CA TRP A 71 4.15 -6.27 10.20
C TRP A 71 4.24 -5.02 9.30
N CYS A 72 3.28 -4.10 9.42
CA CYS A 72 3.27 -2.85 8.66
C CYS A 72 4.52 -2.02 8.96
N GLU A 73 4.92 -1.87 10.22
CA GLU A 73 6.13 -1.13 10.59
C GLU A 73 7.42 -1.73 10.00
N GLY A 74 7.48 -3.07 9.88
CA GLY A 74 8.65 -3.77 9.35
C GLY A 74 8.77 -3.73 7.82
N TYR A 75 7.63 -3.77 7.13
CA TYR A 75 7.56 -4.05 5.69
C TYR A 75 6.95 -2.93 4.84
N LEU A 76 6.29 -1.94 5.45
CA LEU A 76 5.77 -0.79 4.73
C LEU A 76 6.59 0.46 5.04
N SER A 77 6.73 1.31 4.03
CA SER A 77 7.09 2.71 4.18
C SER A 77 5.83 3.54 4.44
N GLU A 78 6.04 4.74 4.97
CA GLU A 78 4.96 5.71 5.20
C GLU A 78 4.22 6.06 3.90
N ALA A 79 4.93 6.20 2.78
CA ALA A 79 4.32 6.47 1.48
C ALA A 79 3.40 5.32 1.02
N GLU A 80 3.84 4.07 1.16
CA GLU A 80 3.04 2.89 0.83
C GLU A 80 1.81 2.76 1.72
N TRP A 81 1.94 3.11 3.01
CA TRP A 81 0.81 3.14 3.94
C TRP A 81 -0.27 4.15 3.50
N TYR A 82 0.12 5.38 3.15
CA TYR A 82 -0.85 6.38 2.69
C TYR A 82 -1.57 6.00 1.38
N VAL A 83 -0.88 5.31 0.47
CA VAL A 83 -1.50 4.76 -0.75
C VAL A 83 -2.56 3.72 -0.39
N LEU A 84 -2.30 2.87 0.61
CA LEU A 84 -3.24 1.86 1.08
C LEU A 84 -4.44 2.43 1.87
N VAL A 85 -4.24 3.48 2.67
CA VAL A 85 -5.30 4.11 3.51
C VAL A 85 -6.35 4.86 2.68
N GLY A 86 -5.98 5.38 1.51
CA GLY A 86 -6.93 6.03 0.62
C GLY A 86 -6.55 7.45 0.21
N THR A 87 -5.31 7.65 -0.21
CA THR A 87 -5.10 8.60 -1.31
C THR A 87 -4.66 7.83 -2.54
N ARG A 88 -5.61 7.57 -3.42
CA ARG A 88 -5.32 7.62 -4.86
C ARG A 88 -5.04 9.09 -5.24
N GLN A 89 -4.04 9.68 -4.61
CA GLN A 89 -3.20 10.69 -5.21
C GLN A 89 -1.80 10.10 -5.09
N ALA A 90 -1.41 9.39 -6.15
CA ALA A 90 -0.03 9.58 -6.59
C ALA A 90 0.24 11.09 -6.51
N PRO A 91 1.41 11.56 -6.03
CA PRO A 91 1.75 12.95 -6.30
C PRO A 91 1.52 13.11 -7.79
N THR A 92 0.60 14.00 -8.15
CA THR A 92 0.41 14.44 -9.51
C THR A 92 1.83 14.77 -9.96
N GLN A 93 2.44 13.88 -10.74
CA GLN A 93 3.55 14.30 -11.59
C GLN A 93 2.99 15.55 -12.25
N PRO A 94 3.68 16.70 -12.14
CA PRO A 94 3.12 17.95 -12.62
C PRO A 94 2.62 17.68 -14.02
N GLN A 95 1.33 17.90 -14.23
CA GLN A 95 0.70 17.94 -15.54
C GLN A 95 1.26 19.16 -16.27
N ASN A 96 2.56 19.13 -16.55
CA ASN A 96 3.31 20.11 -17.30
C ASN A 96 3.61 19.45 -18.64
N GLU A 97 2.57 19.27 -19.46
CA GLU A 97 2.73 19.06 -20.90
C GLU A 97 1.44 19.26 -21.70
N GLU A 98 0.28 19.51 -21.06
CA GLU A 98 -0.91 20.03 -21.79
C GLU A 98 -0.80 21.53 -22.12
N GLU A 99 0.08 22.30 -21.46
CA GLU A 99 0.33 23.71 -21.81
C GLU A 99 1.24 23.90 -23.04
N GLN A 100 1.96 22.88 -23.50
CA GLN A 100 2.82 23.01 -24.69
C GLN A 100 2.07 22.76 -26.01
N SER A 101 0.90 22.11 -25.98
CA SER A 101 0.12 21.86 -27.20
C SER A 101 -0.78 23.04 -27.60
N LEU A 102 -1.07 23.96 -26.68
CA LEU A 102 -1.89 25.16 -26.95
C LEU A 102 -1.08 26.35 -27.50
N THR A 103 0.25 26.33 -27.41
CA THR A 103 1.12 27.36 -27.99
C THR A 103 1.52 27.06 -29.43
N VAL A 104 1.59 25.80 -29.85
CA VAL A 104 1.90 25.43 -31.25
C VAL A 104 0.71 25.73 -32.19
N LEU A 105 -0.53 25.59 -31.73
CA LEU A 105 -1.72 25.87 -32.55
C LEU A 105 -2.04 27.37 -32.74
N LYS A 106 -1.35 28.28 -32.05
CA LYS A 106 -1.49 29.73 -32.26
C LYS A 106 -0.50 30.32 -33.27
N GLN A 107 0.47 29.54 -33.77
CA GLN A 107 1.40 30.02 -34.82
C GLN A 107 0.86 29.92 -36.24
N HIS A 108 -0.37 29.43 -36.45
CA HIS A 108 -0.95 29.26 -37.79
C HIS A 108 -2.22 30.10 -38.04
N ARG A 109 -2.24 31.36 -37.59
CA ARG A 109 -3.17 32.33 -38.19
C ARG A 109 -2.68 33.77 -38.09
N VAL A 110 -2.65 34.40 -39.27
CA VAL A 110 -2.57 35.84 -39.57
C VAL A 110 -1.16 36.35 -39.85
N GLY A 111 -0.93 36.58 -41.14
CA GLY A 111 0.27 37.16 -41.76
C GLY A 111 0.33 36.74 -43.21
#